data_AF-A0A0Q8PNH7-F1
#
_entry.id   AF-A0A0Q8PNH7-F1
#
_cell.length_a   1.000
_cell.length_b   1.000
_cell.length_c   1.000
_cell.angle_alpha   90.00
_cell.angle_beta   90.00
_cell.angle_gamma   90.00
#
_symmetry.space_group_name_H-M   'P 1'
#
loop_
_entity.id
_entity.type
_entity.pdbx_description
1 polymer ?
#
loop_
_entity_poly.entity_id
_entity_poly.type
_entity_poly.pdbx_seq_one_letter_code
_entity_poly.pdbx_strand_id
1 'polypeptide(L)'
;MAVERGPHDDPSLSDDELVTQRTKWFQSYIAQQNVFAGQPGGPYSCPCCGHLTLDERGGYEICEECGWEDDGQDDHDAHVVRGGPNGPTNLADARVAYVEAGGTRLQHRPPADPI
;
A
#
# COMPACT_ATOMS: atom_id res chain seq x y z
N MET A 1 27.62 -9.71 -16.80
CA MET A 1 27.16 -10.90 -16.05
C MET A 1 25.70 -11.09 -16.38
N ALA A 2 25.23 -12.32 -16.62
CA ALA A 2 23.82 -12.57 -16.89
C ALA A 2 22.98 -12.20 -15.65
N VAL A 3 21.81 -11.61 -15.85
CA VAL A 3 20.89 -11.24 -14.77
C VAL A 3 20.21 -12.51 -14.24
N GLU A 4 20.25 -12.72 -12.93
CA GLU A 4 19.44 -13.75 -12.29
C GLU A 4 17.97 -13.31 -12.30
N ARG A 5 17.12 -14.14 -12.93
CA ARG A 5 15.71 -13.85 -13.13
C ARG A 5 14.85 -14.45 -12.02
N GLY A 6 13.95 -13.64 -11.48
CA GLY A 6 12.96 -14.02 -10.49
C GLY A 6 11.66 -14.50 -11.15
N PRO A 7 10.74 -15.08 -10.35
CA PRO A 7 9.50 -15.67 -10.84
C PRO A 7 8.50 -14.67 -11.45
N HIS A 8 8.70 -13.37 -11.22
CA HIS A 8 7.83 -12.30 -11.72
C HIS A 8 8.45 -11.46 -12.85
N ASP A 9 9.65 -11.81 -13.30
CA ASP A 9 10.26 -11.10 -14.43
C ASP A 9 9.57 -11.50 -15.74
N ASP A 10 9.43 -10.52 -16.63
CA ASP A 10 8.93 -10.78 -17.99
C ASP A 10 10.00 -11.57 -18.78
N PRO A 11 9.70 -12.82 -19.20
CA PRO A 11 10.66 -13.64 -19.92
C PRO A 11 10.94 -13.12 -21.34
N SER A 12 10.13 -12.20 -21.86
CA SER A 12 10.31 -11.61 -23.18
C SER A 12 11.35 -10.48 -23.23
N LEU A 13 11.72 -9.90 -22.08
CA LEU A 13 12.68 -8.80 -22.00
C LEU A 13 14.13 -9.29 -22.02
N SER A 14 15.02 -8.54 -22.66
CA SER A 14 16.47 -8.69 -22.49
C SER A 14 16.92 -8.34 -21.06
N ASP A 15 18.14 -8.71 -20.69
CA ASP A 15 18.69 -8.42 -19.36
C ASP A 15 18.75 -6.90 -19.08
N ASP A 16 19.13 -6.09 -20.08
CA ASP A 16 19.21 -4.63 -19.95
C ASP A 16 17.82 -3.98 -19.82
N GLU A 17 16.83 -4.48 -20.57
CA GLU A 17 15.42 -4.04 -20.45
C GLU A 17 14.84 -4.40 -19.09
N LEU A 18 15.13 -5.60 -18.59
CA LEU A 18 14.68 -6.05 -17.28
C LEU A 18 15.30 -5.20 -16.15
N VAL A 19 16.60 -4.91 -16.22
CA VAL A 19 17.27 -4.01 -15.27
C VAL A 19 16.67 -2.61 -15.34
N THR A 20 16.38 -2.10 -16.53
CA THR A 20 15.71 -0.80 -16.72
C THR A 20 14.31 -0.80 -16.11
N GLN A 21 13.53 -1.85 -16.33
CA GLN A 21 12.18 -2.00 -15.79
C GLN A 21 12.20 -2.05 -14.26
N ARG A 22 13.05 -2.90 -13.67
CA ARG A 22 13.24 -3.00 -12.21
C ARG A 22 13.67 -1.68 -11.58
N THR A 23 14.62 -0.98 -12.22
CA THR A 23 15.08 0.33 -11.75
C THR A 23 13.96 1.36 -11.78
N LYS A 24 13.18 1.42 -12.86
CA LYS A 24 12.02 2.32 -12.96
C LYS A 24 10.99 2.02 -11.88
N TRP A 25 10.68 0.74 -11.65
CA TRP A 25 9.76 0.34 -10.59
C TRP A 25 10.28 0.75 -9.21
N PHE A 26 11.54 0.45 -8.91
CA PHE A 26 12.15 0.77 -7.62
C PHE A 26 12.16 2.29 -7.37
N GLN A 27 12.55 3.09 -8.37
CA GLN A 27 12.52 4.54 -8.29
C GLN A 27 11.09 5.07 -8.10
N SER A 28 10.11 4.49 -8.79
CA SER A 28 8.70 4.86 -8.60
C SER A 28 8.21 4.50 -7.20
N TYR A 29 8.62 3.36 -6.65
CA TYR A 29 8.20 2.89 -5.33
C TYR A 29 8.76 3.78 -4.23
N ILE A 30 10.07 4.07 -4.24
CA ILE A 30 10.70 4.90 -3.20
C ILE A 30 10.31 6.38 -3.29
N ALA A 31 9.79 6.83 -4.43
CA ALA A 31 9.30 8.19 -4.62
C ALA A 31 7.85 8.39 -4.15
N GLN A 32 7.17 7.33 -3.70
CA GLN A 32 5.81 7.44 -3.19
C GLN A 32 5.76 8.32 -1.94
N GLN A 33 4.76 9.19 -1.89
CA GLN A 33 4.45 9.94 -0.68
C GLN A 33 3.70 9.01 0.28
N ASN A 34 4.26 8.83 1.48
CA ASN A 34 3.70 7.97 2.51
C ASN A 34 3.19 8.80 3.68
N VAL A 35 2.08 8.36 4.28
CA VAL A 35 1.50 8.94 5.49
C VAL A 35 1.98 8.15 6.70
N PHE A 36 2.65 8.83 7.63
CA PHE A 36 3.21 8.23 8.85
C PHE A 36 2.72 8.92 10.11
N ALA A 37 2.53 8.16 11.18
CA ALA A 37 2.26 8.68 12.52
C ALA A 37 2.51 7.58 13.56
N GLY A 38 3.35 7.85 14.56
CA GLY A 38 3.71 6.86 15.58
C GLY A 38 2.89 6.96 16.87
N GLN A 39 3.10 6.00 17.77
CA GLN A 39 2.58 6.07 19.14
C GLN A 39 3.19 7.23 19.94
N PRO A 40 2.46 7.83 20.92
CA PRO A 40 1.15 7.42 21.46
C PRO A 40 -0.06 8.05 20.73
N GLY A 41 0.06 8.50 19.48
CA GLY A 41 -1.00 9.24 18.79
C GLY A 41 -2.16 8.41 18.22
N GLY A 42 -2.13 7.08 18.37
CA GLY A 42 -3.18 6.16 17.93
C GLY A 42 -4.33 5.97 18.93
N PRO A 43 -5.30 5.10 18.62
CA PRO A 43 -5.39 4.32 17.38
C PRO A 43 -5.80 5.18 16.17
N TYR A 44 -5.33 4.81 14.98
CA TYR A 44 -5.57 5.51 13.73
C TYR A 44 -6.56 4.75 12.84
N SER A 45 -7.30 5.48 12.00
CA SER A 45 -8.22 4.87 11.05
C SER A 45 -7.48 4.20 9.92
N CYS A 46 -7.83 2.94 9.64
CA CYS A 46 -7.36 2.23 8.47
C CYS A 46 -7.80 2.98 7.19
N PRO A 47 -6.88 3.25 6.23
CA PRO A 47 -7.23 3.97 5.01
C PRO A 47 -8.24 3.20 4.14
N CYS A 48 -8.33 1.87 4.29
CA CYS A 48 -9.31 1.05 3.59
C CYS A 48 -10.71 1.16 4.23
N CYS A 49 -10.91 0.56 5.41
CA CYS A 49 -12.24 0.46 6.02
C CYS A 49 -12.64 1.67 6.89
N GLY A 50 -11.69 2.49 7.33
CA GLY A 50 -11.92 3.65 8.21
C GLY A 50 -12.08 3.32 9.70
N HIS A 51 -12.01 2.05 10.11
CA HIS A 51 -12.05 1.65 11.53
C HIS A 51 -10.71 1.95 12.23
N LEU A 52 -10.76 2.25 13.53
CA LEU A 52 -9.58 2.58 14.34
C LEU A 52 -8.86 1.29 14.80
N THR A 53 -8.09 0.69 13.89
CA THR A 53 -7.45 -0.63 14.09
C THR A 53 -5.93 -0.58 14.09
N LEU A 54 -5.33 0.58 13.80
CA LEU A 54 -3.89 0.71 13.62
C LEU A 54 -3.27 1.46 14.81
N ASP A 55 -2.22 0.89 15.40
CA ASP A 55 -1.48 1.52 16.50
C ASP A 55 -0.55 2.65 15.99
N GLU A 56 -0.06 2.51 14.76
CA GLU A 56 0.71 3.51 14.01
C GLU A 56 0.28 3.58 12.54
N ARG A 57 0.56 4.71 11.87
CA ARG A 57 0.37 4.88 10.42
C ARG A 57 1.66 4.59 9.67
N GLY A 58 1.56 3.82 8.59
CA GLY A 58 2.66 3.39 7.74
C GLY A 58 3.59 2.36 8.42
N GLY A 59 3.12 1.69 9.46
CA GLY A 59 3.86 0.68 10.23
C GLY A 59 3.82 -0.74 9.68
N TYR A 60 3.21 -0.94 8.51
CA TYR A 60 2.96 -2.27 7.92
C TYR A 60 2.04 -3.17 8.77
N GLU A 61 1.20 -2.57 9.60
CA GLU A 61 0.18 -3.30 10.35
C GLU A 61 -0.94 -3.76 9.42
N ILE A 62 -1.39 -5.01 9.59
CA ILE A 62 -2.55 -5.55 8.89
C ILE A 62 -3.80 -5.23 9.71
N CYS A 63 -4.70 -4.45 9.12
CA CYS A 63 -5.98 -4.10 9.73
C CYS A 63 -6.81 -5.36 10.02
N GLU A 64 -7.13 -5.62 11.29
CA GLU A 64 -7.91 -6.80 11.71
C GLU A 64 -9.37 -6.80 11.20
N GLU A 65 -9.88 -5.64 10.79
CA GLU A 65 -11.26 -5.50 10.26
C GLU A 65 -11.35 -5.86 8.76
N CYS A 66 -10.38 -5.44 7.94
CA CYS A 66 -10.48 -5.57 6.48
C CYS A 66 -9.30 -6.28 5.80
N GLY A 67 -8.26 -6.63 6.57
CA GLY A 67 -7.06 -7.31 6.06
C GLY A 67 -6.10 -6.44 5.26
N TRP A 68 -6.34 -5.14 5.13
CA TRP A 68 -5.44 -4.20 4.44
C TRP A 68 -4.17 -3.95 5.26
N GLU A 69 -2.99 -4.07 4.65
CA GLU A 69 -1.72 -3.66 5.25
C GLU A 69 -1.50 -2.15 5.08
N ASP A 70 -1.24 -1.44 6.17
CA ASP A 70 -0.92 -0.01 6.15
C ASP A 70 0.56 0.24 5.83
N ASP A 71 0.88 0.23 4.53
CA ASP A 71 2.20 0.57 3.97
C ASP A 71 2.43 2.09 3.81
N GLY A 72 1.54 2.91 4.38
CA GLY A 72 1.55 4.37 4.29
C GLY A 72 0.78 4.95 3.10
N GLN A 73 0.07 4.11 2.32
CA GLN A 73 -0.85 4.56 1.27
C GLN A 73 -2.04 5.33 1.84
N ASP A 74 -2.50 6.36 1.13
CA ASP A 74 -3.68 7.13 1.54
C ASP A 74 -4.45 7.67 0.32
N ASP A 75 -5.37 8.62 0.54
CA ASP A 75 -6.28 9.12 -0.50
C ASP A 75 -5.59 9.71 -1.73
N HIS A 76 -4.42 10.36 -1.57
CA HIS A 76 -3.71 11.01 -2.67
C HIS A 76 -3.19 10.03 -3.73
N ASP A 77 -3.01 8.76 -3.37
CA ASP A 77 -2.49 7.74 -4.25
C ASP A 77 -3.29 6.42 -4.21
N ALA A 78 -4.56 6.49 -3.81
CA ALA A 78 -5.40 5.30 -3.60
C ALA A 78 -5.59 4.39 -4.82
N HIS A 79 -5.36 4.89 -6.04
CA HIS A 79 -5.46 4.11 -7.28
C HIS A 79 -4.13 3.47 -7.72
N VAL A 80 -3.05 3.65 -6.96
CA VAL A 80 -1.75 3.05 -7.24
C VAL A 80 -1.70 1.65 -6.65
N VAL A 81 -1.29 0.66 -7.44
CA VAL A 81 -0.97 -0.68 -6.92
C VAL A 81 0.44 -0.64 -6.35
N ARG A 82 0.57 -0.72 -5.02
CA ARG A 82 1.87 -0.71 -4.34
C ARG A 82 2.50 -2.10 -4.20
N GLY A 83 1.72 -3.16 -4.34
CA GLY A 83 2.21 -4.53 -4.25
C GLY A 83 2.25 -5.03 -2.80
N GLY A 84 3.30 -5.80 -2.48
CA GLY A 84 3.49 -6.34 -1.13
C GLY A 84 2.37 -7.29 -0.70
N PRO A 85 2.07 -7.36 0.61
CA PRO A 85 0.94 -8.12 1.16
C PRO A 85 -0.44 -7.72 0.63
N ASN A 86 -0.61 -6.48 0.14
CA ASN A 86 -1.83 -6.04 -0.55
C ASN A 86 -1.95 -6.59 -1.99
N GLY A 87 -0.89 -7.20 -2.53
CA GLY A 87 -0.89 -7.90 -3.81
C GLY A 87 -1.17 -6.99 -5.00
N PRO A 88 -1.93 -7.43 -6.02
CA PRO A 88 -2.23 -6.63 -7.21
C PRO A 88 -3.34 -5.58 -6.99
N THR A 89 -3.81 -5.41 -5.76
CA THR A 89 -4.97 -4.56 -5.42
C THR A 89 -4.50 -3.18 -4.98
N ASN A 90 -5.16 -2.12 -5.49
CA ASN A 90 -4.97 -0.76 -4.98
C ASN A 90 -5.99 -0.45 -3.87
N LEU A 91 -5.73 0.59 -3.07
CA LEU A 91 -6.59 0.98 -1.95
C LEU A 91 -8.04 1.29 -2.37
N ALA A 92 -8.26 1.91 -3.54
CA ALA A 92 -9.60 2.21 -4.03
C ALA A 92 -10.42 0.93 -4.31
N ASP A 93 -9.80 -0.06 -4.93
CA ASP A 93 -10.45 -1.35 -5.21
C ASP A 93 -10.67 -2.15 -3.92
N ALA A 94 -9.73 -2.11 -2.97
CA ALA A 94 -9.90 -2.73 -1.66
C ALA A 94 -11.08 -2.14 -0.87
N ARG A 95 -11.27 -0.82 -0.95
CA ARG A 95 -12.44 -0.13 -0.36
C ARG A 95 -13.76 -0.63 -0.94
N VAL A 96 -13.82 -0.84 -2.26
CA VAL A 96 -15.00 -1.39 -2.93
C VAL A 96 -15.22 -2.84 -2.50
N ALA A 97 -14.19 -3.68 -2.57
CA ALA A 97 -14.27 -5.09 -2.20
C ALA A 97 -14.73 -5.31 -0.76
N TYR A 98 -14.26 -4.49 0.18
CA TYR A 98 -14.69 -4.54 1.58
C TYR A 98 -16.21 -4.27 1.73
N VAL A 99 -16.76 -3.29 0.99
CA VAL A 99 -18.19 -3.00 1.00
C VAL A 99 -18.99 -4.12 0.32
N GLU A 100 -18.52 -4.63 -0.82
CA GLU A 100 -19.16 -5.74 -1.54
C GLU A 100 -19.20 -7.03 -0.70
N ALA A 101 -18.20 -7.24 0.15
CA ALA A 101 -18.17 -8.34 1.12
C ALA A 101 -19.12 -8.14 2.31
N GLY A 102 -19.83 -7.01 2.39
CA GLY A 102 -20.78 -6.67 3.45
C GLY A 102 -20.21 -5.79 4.57
N GLY A 103 -18.96 -5.35 4.45
CA GLY A 103 -18.34 -4.41 5.38
C GLY A 103 -18.98 -3.02 5.32
N THR A 104 -18.88 -2.27 6.42
CA THR A 104 -19.35 -0.88 6.48
C THR A 104 -18.16 0.05 6.63
N ARG A 105 -17.88 0.84 5.58
CA ARG A 105 -16.80 1.84 5.65
C ARG A 105 -17.18 2.98 6.59
N LEU A 106 -16.31 3.26 7.55
CA LEU A 106 -16.35 4.45 8.37
C LEU A 106 -15.57 5.59 7.71
N GLN A 107 -15.72 6.80 8.26
CA GLN A 107 -14.95 7.95 7.79
C GLN A 107 -13.47 7.75 8.14
N HIS A 108 -12.63 7.55 7.13
CA HIS A 108 -11.18 7.65 7.26
C HIS A 108 -10.78 9.09 7.60
N ARG A 109 -9.88 9.25 8.57
CA ARG A 109 -9.28 10.53 8.96
C ARG A 109 -7.76 10.34 9.02
N PRO A 110 -7.01 10.75 7.99
CA PRO A 110 -5.56 10.71 8.07
C PRO A 110 -5.08 11.58 9.24
N PRO A 111 -3.96 11.21 9.90
CA PRO A 111 -3.35 12.06 10.92
C PRO A 111 -3.09 13.45 10.31
N ALA A 112 -3.23 14.50 11.12
CA ALA A 112 -2.93 15.85 10.68
C ALA A 112 -1.49 15.93 10.17
N ASP A 113 -1.27 16.76 9.14
CA ASP A 113 -0.02 16.96 8.37
C ASP A 113 1.27 16.71 9.18
N PRO A 114 2.29 16.08 8.57
CA PRO A 114 3.40 15.45 9.29
C PRO A 114 4.20 16.46 10.13
N ILE A 115 4.67 16.00 11.30
CA ILE A 115 5.78 16.65 12.03
C ILE A 115 7.02 16.64 11.13
#